data_AF-A0AAV1JW79-F1
#
_entry.id   AF-A0AAV1JW79-F1
#
_cell.length_a   1.000
_cell.length_b   1.000
_cell.length_c   1.000
_cell.angle_alpha   90.00
_cell.angle_beta   90.00
_cell.angle_gamma   90.00
#
_symmetry.space_group_name_H-M   'P 1'
#
loop_
_entity.id
_entity.type
_entity.pdbx_description
1 polymer ?
#
loop_
_entity_poly.entity_id
_entity_poly.type
_entity_poly.pdbx_seq_one_letter_code
_entity_poly.pdbx_strand_id
1 'polypeptide(L)'
;MLKLKLVVVFLSSLINLLYADLRYDFIKVHPYLNYGEEVYPKECFAILNSFSDSASNFTFCSLINARPIRFCENCVQHYVTFHDKFKELQTTVVNGTSCGSIFMSQDRLNVIQQYHDSMLSVWTKGNCNDCFEWSNKTATIRNSTTKFFKLFNATMDCILTNMDSDKHIVCEKCMQIYVQLDEFYKTLSKDKIGVDCVCMDIVDSMNTTRSIWSKTLNCCNLRRTPEVVFLLCTALIAFLPILFYLTVRFCGPIKDLPNVLKQSRFKQSILRTINSRRSS
;
A
#
# COMPACT_ATOMS: atom_id res chain seq x y z
N MET A 1 46.84 -57.40 -33.37
CA MET A 1 46.78 -56.67 -32.07
C MET A 1 47.75 -55.48 -31.99
N LEU A 2 48.95 -55.53 -32.59
CA LEU A 2 49.95 -54.44 -32.54
C LEU A 2 49.55 -53.16 -33.31
N LYS A 3 48.90 -53.29 -34.48
CA LYS A 3 48.46 -52.14 -35.30
C LYS A 3 47.40 -51.26 -34.62
N LEU A 4 46.51 -51.86 -33.81
CA LEU A 4 45.46 -51.13 -33.11
C LEU A 4 46.02 -50.28 -31.96
N LYS A 5 47.02 -50.79 -31.24
CA LYS A 5 47.71 -50.04 -30.18
C LYS A 5 48.45 -48.81 -30.73
N LEU A 6 49.08 -48.94 -31.90
CA LEU A 6 49.80 -47.82 -32.53
C LEU A 6 48.85 -46.69 -32.95
N VAL A 7 47.68 -47.05 -33.51
CA VAL A 7 46.65 -46.09 -33.92
C VAL A 7 46.07 -45.35 -32.72
N VAL A 8 45.81 -46.04 -31.61
CA VAL A 8 45.29 -45.42 -30.37
C VAL A 8 46.30 -44.45 -29.76
N VAL A 9 47.59 -44.80 -29.74
CA VAL A 9 48.65 -43.89 -29.24
C VAL A 9 48.78 -42.65 -30.13
N PHE A 10 48.75 -42.82 -31.45
CA PHE A 10 48.79 -41.70 -32.39
C PHE A 10 47.57 -40.76 -32.24
N LEU A 11 46.37 -41.33 -32.13
CA LEU A 11 45.15 -40.55 -31.87
C LEU A 11 45.20 -39.82 -30.52
N SER A 12 45.70 -40.45 -29.46
CA SER A 12 45.86 -39.77 -28.16
C SER A 12 46.87 -38.62 -28.21
N SER A 13 47.95 -38.78 -28.99
CA SER A 13 48.96 -37.74 -29.16
C SER A 13 48.42 -36.57 -29.98
N LEU A 14 47.65 -36.86 -31.04
CA LEU A 14 46.98 -35.85 -31.86
C LEU A 14 45.91 -35.09 -31.07
N ILE A 15 45.14 -35.78 -30.24
CA ILE A 15 44.17 -35.14 -29.33
C ILE A 15 44.89 -34.24 -28.34
N ASN A 16 46.00 -34.68 -27.73
CA ASN A 16 46.78 -33.87 -26.80
C ASN A 16 47.40 -32.62 -27.47
N LEU A 17 47.87 -32.74 -28.71
CA LEU A 17 48.39 -31.61 -29.51
C LEU A 17 47.28 -30.62 -29.88
N LEU A 18 46.12 -31.10 -30.34
CA LEU A 18 44.95 -30.26 -30.61
C LEU A 18 44.44 -29.57 -29.35
N TYR A 19 44.45 -30.26 -28.21
CA TYR A 19 44.05 -29.70 -26.92
C TYR A 19 45.04 -28.63 -26.42
N ALA A 20 46.33 -28.83 -26.68
CA ALA A 20 47.37 -27.85 -26.34
C ALA A 20 47.25 -26.57 -27.19
N ASP A 21 46.93 -26.71 -28.47
CA ASP A 21 46.76 -25.57 -29.39
C ASP A 21 45.50 -24.76 -29.07
N LEU A 22 44.36 -25.44 -28.83
CA LEU A 22 43.14 -24.83 -28.31
C LEU A 22 43.36 -24.10 -26.98
N ARG A 23 44.16 -24.66 -26.08
CA ARG A 23 44.50 -24.04 -24.79
C ARG A 23 45.38 -22.80 -24.97
N TYR A 24 46.31 -22.83 -25.92
CA TYR A 24 47.17 -21.70 -26.24
C TYR A 24 46.40 -20.54 -26.86
N ASP A 25 45.47 -20.82 -27.78
CA ASP A 25 44.60 -19.81 -28.38
C ASP A 25 43.59 -19.24 -27.37
N PHE A 26 43.06 -20.06 -26.45
CA PHE A 26 42.20 -19.55 -25.37
C PHE A 26 42.91 -18.54 -24.46
N ILE A 27 44.21 -18.75 -24.20
CA ILE A 27 45.05 -17.83 -23.41
C ILE A 27 45.31 -16.51 -24.16
N LYS A 28 45.43 -16.55 -25.50
CA LYS A 28 45.61 -15.33 -26.32
C LYS A 28 44.32 -14.54 -26.56
N VAL A 29 43.18 -15.22 -26.67
CA VAL A 29 41.88 -14.59 -26.94
C VAL A 29 41.25 -14.02 -25.67
N HIS A 30 41.65 -14.50 -24.48
CA HIS A 30 41.12 -14.05 -23.20
C HIS A 30 42.15 -13.40 -22.25
N PRO A 31 42.78 -12.27 -22.62
CA PRO A 31 43.53 -11.44 -21.66
C PRO A 31 42.68 -11.01 -20.46
N TYR A 32 41.34 -11.04 -20.59
CA TYR A 32 40.37 -10.63 -19.58
C TYR A 32 39.94 -11.73 -18.58
N LEU A 33 40.40 -12.98 -18.73
CA LEU A 33 40.11 -14.06 -17.76
C LEU A 33 41.29 -14.39 -16.84
N ASN A 34 42.35 -13.60 -16.86
CA ASN A 34 43.44 -13.74 -15.90
C ASN A 34 43.02 -13.14 -14.55
N TYR A 35 42.29 -13.94 -13.77
CA TYR A 35 41.88 -13.66 -12.39
C TYR A 35 43.11 -13.70 -11.47
N GLY A 36 43.96 -12.68 -11.57
CA GLY A 36 45.23 -12.63 -10.83
C GLY A 36 45.85 -11.25 -10.67
N GLU A 37 45.29 -10.20 -11.27
CA GLU A 37 45.74 -8.83 -11.11
C GLU A 37 44.50 -7.98 -10.76
N GLU A 38 44.55 -7.20 -9.68
CA GLU A 38 43.44 -6.34 -9.27
C GLU A 38 43.16 -5.32 -10.38
N VAL A 39 42.14 -5.59 -11.20
CA VAL A 39 41.69 -4.75 -12.33
C VAL A 39 41.19 -3.37 -11.87
N TYR A 40 41.04 -3.18 -10.56
CA TYR A 40 40.47 -2.00 -9.94
C TYR A 40 41.29 -1.55 -8.72
N PRO A 41 41.33 -0.24 -8.40
CA PRO A 41 42.00 0.25 -7.19
C PRO A 41 41.46 -0.43 -5.93
N LYS A 42 42.36 -0.85 -5.03
CA LYS A 42 42.03 -1.52 -3.76
C LYS A 42 41.02 -0.74 -2.93
N GLU A 43 41.15 0.57 -2.91
CA GLU A 43 40.27 1.48 -2.19
C GLU A 43 38.84 1.43 -2.75
N CYS A 44 38.68 1.41 -4.08
CA CYS A 44 37.37 1.29 -4.70
C CYS A 44 36.72 -0.06 -4.37
N PHE A 45 37.50 -1.15 -4.38
CA PHE A 45 37.00 -2.48 -4.00
C PHE A 45 36.60 -2.55 -2.52
N ALA A 46 37.35 -1.91 -1.62
CA ALA A 46 37.01 -1.82 -0.22
C ALA A 46 35.68 -1.06 0.01
N ILE A 47 35.44 0.03 -0.71
CA ILE A 47 34.17 0.77 -0.65
C ILE A 47 33.03 -0.09 -1.20
N LEU A 48 33.24 -0.82 -2.30
CA LEU A 48 32.25 -1.76 -2.84
C LEU A 48 31.86 -2.85 -1.84
N ASN A 49 32.83 -3.43 -1.13
CA ASN A 49 32.56 -4.41 -0.08
C ASN A 49 31.74 -3.79 1.07
N SER A 50 32.10 -2.58 1.51
CA SER A 50 31.35 -1.86 2.55
C SER A 50 29.92 -1.53 2.12
N PHE A 51 29.72 -1.14 0.85
CA PHE A 51 28.39 -1.00 0.27
C PHE A 51 27.62 -2.33 0.29
N SER A 52 28.26 -3.43 -0.12
CA SER A 52 27.63 -4.76 -0.16
C SER A 52 27.20 -5.23 1.24
N ASP A 53 28.04 -5.02 2.25
CA ASP A 53 27.72 -5.34 3.65
C ASP A 53 26.54 -4.51 4.17
N SER A 54 26.55 -3.20 3.91
CA SER A 54 25.46 -2.31 4.34
C SER A 54 24.14 -2.62 3.62
N ALA A 55 24.18 -2.97 2.32
CA ALA A 55 23.02 -3.41 1.55
C ALA A 55 22.45 -4.74 2.07
N SER A 56 23.31 -5.70 2.42
CA SER A 56 22.91 -6.97 3.04
C SER A 56 22.23 -6.76 4.38
N ASN A 57 22.82 -5.95 5.25
CA ASN A 57 22.25 -5.61 6.56
C ASN A 57 20.90 -4.89 6.45
N PHE A 58 20.78 -3.94 5.52
CA PHE A 58 19.51 -3.26 5.27
C PHE A 58 18.44 -4.23 4.76
N THR A 59 18.80 -5.12 3.82
CA THR A 59 17.89 -6.15 3.30
C THR A 59 17.43 -7.09 4.40
N PHE A 60 18.37 -7.60 5.21
CA PHE A 60 18.05 -8.47 6.34
C PHE A 60 17.09 -7.79 7.31
N CYS A 61 17.39 -6.56 7.73
CA CYS A 61 16.52 -5.79 8.62
C CYS A 61 15.12 -5.60 8.02
N SER A 62 15.04 -5.29 6.72
CA SER A 62 13.77 -5.09 6.02
C SER A 62 12.90 -6.34 6.05
N LEU A 63 13.51 -7.51 5.83
CA LEU A 63 12.79 -8.78 5.79
C LEU A 63 12.27 -9.20 7.18
N ILE A 64 13.08 -9.08 8.23
CA ILE A 64 12.66 -9.48 9.58
C ILE A 64 11.60 -8.55 10.18
N ASN A 65 11.51 -7.30 9.70
CA ASN A 65 10.54 -6.30 10.15
C ASN A 65 9.36 -6.12 9.17
N ALA A 66 9.17 -7.06 8.25
CA ALA A 66 8.09 -7.00 7.26
C ALA A 66 6.71 -7.37 7.84
N ARG A 67 6.65 -8.11 8.97
CA ARG A 67 5.40 -8.53 9.63
C ARG A 67 5.59 -8.71 11.14
N PRO A 68 4.86 -7.98 12.01
CA PRO A 68 4.13 -6.73 11.69
C PRO A 68 5.08 -5.68 11.11
N ILE A 69 4.58 -4.76 10.28
CA ILE A 69 5.46 -3.79 9.61
C ILE A 69 6.00 -2.79 10.64
N ARG A 70 7.30 -2.87 10.90
CA ARG A 70 8.11 -1.94 11.73
C ARG A 70 9.42 -1.58 11.03
N PHE A 71 9.40 -1.67 9.71
CA PHE A 71 10.56 -1.58 8.85
C PHE A 71 11.17 -0.17 8.90
N CYS A 72 10.36 0.89 8.87
CA CYS A 72 10.89 2.24 8.83
C CYS A 72 11.64 2.56 10.14
N GLU A 73 11.01 2.32 11.30
CA GLU A 73 11.60 2.61 12.62
C GLU A 73 12.83 1.75 12.92
N ASN A 74 12.76 0.44 12.65
CA ASN A 74 13.83 -0.47 13.05
C ASN A 74 15.03 -0.47 12.08
N CYS A 75 14.83 -0.09 10.81
CA CYS A 75 15.87 -0.21 9.79
C CYS A 75 16.48 1.12 9.33
N VAL A 76 16.10 2.25 9.93
CA VAL A 76 16.57 3.58 9.53
C VAL A 76 18.09 3.73 9.56
N GLN A 77 18.78 3.16 10.56
CA GLN A 77 20.24 3.25 10.65
C GLN A 77 20.93 2.45 9.54
N HIS A 78 20.38 1.28 9.20
CA HIS A 78 20.87 0.48 8.08
C HIS A 78 20.64 1.19 6.75
N TYR A 79 19.46 1.81 6.56
CA TYR A 79 19.15 2.62 5.39
C TYR A 79 20.13 3.79 5.21
N VAL A 80 20.38 4.57 6.27
CA VAL A 80 21.30 5.71 6.22
C VAL A 80 22.71 5.25 5.84
N THR A 81 23.20 4.17 6.48
CA THR A 81 24.53 3.61 6.19
C THR A 81 24.62 3.12 4.75
N PHE A 82 23.63 2.35 4.29
CA PHE A 82 23.55 1.85 2.92
C PHE A 82 23.58 3.00 1.89
N HIS A 83 22.77 4.04 2.12
CA HIS A 83 22.69 5.18 1.23
C HIS A 83 24.00 5.99 1.22
N ASP A 84 24.62 6.18 2.38
CA ASP A 84 25.91 6.86 2.49
C ASP A 84 27.04 6.07 1.81
N LYS A 85 27.08 4.75 1.95
CA LYS A 85 28.08 3.90 1.29
C LYS A 85 27.92 3.86 -0.22
N PHE A 86 26.69 3.89 -0.72
CA PHE A 86 26.44 4.04 -2.14
C PHE A 86 26.94 5.39 -2.67
N LYS A 87 26.66 6.49 -1.94
CA LYS A 87 27.14 7.82 -2.30
C LYS A 87 28.66 7.94 -2.25
N GLU A 88 29.29 7.33 -1.25
CA GLU A 88 30.75 7.22 -1.14
C GLU A 88 31.33 6.50 -2.37
N LEU A 89 30.75 5.35 -2.76
CA LEU A 89 31.14 4.60 -3.95
C LEU A 89 31.02 5.44 -5.23
N GLN A 90 29.94 6.21 -5.36
CA GLN A 90 29.68 7.05 -6.53
C GLN A 90 30.66 8.22 -6.64
N THR A 91 31.03 8.85 -5.51
CA THR A 91 31.77 10.13 -5.50
C THR A 91 33.27 10.00 -5.30
N THR A 92 33.76 8.86 -4.80
CA THR A 92 35.19 8.66 -4.55
C THR A 92 35.97 8.55 -5.86
N VAL A 93 37.10 9.25 -5.92
CA VAL A 93 38.04 9.23 -7.05
C VAL A 93 39.40 8.76 -6.54
N VAL A 94 39.94 7.72 -7.16
CA VAL A 94 41.24 7.12 -6.84
C VAL A 94 42.11 7.20 -8.08
N ASN A 95 43.29 7.80 -7.97
CA ASN A 95 44.24 7.99 -9.09
C ASN A 95 43.59 8.58 -10.36
N GLY A 96 42.70 9.55 -10.17
CA GLY A 96 41.98 10.22 -11.27
C GLY A 96 40.79 9.43 -11.86
N THR A 97 40.52 8.21 -11.39
CA THR A 97 39.38 7.39 -11.84
C THR A 97 38.29 7.33 -10.76
N SER A 98 37.04 7.61 -11.12
CA SER A 98 35.90 7.50 -10.18
C SER A 98 35.56 6.04 -9.93
N CYS A 99 35.41 5.64 -8.67
CA CYS A 99 34.96 4.28 -8.32
C CYS A 99 33.55 4.00 -8.88
N GLY A 100 32.69 5.02 -8.90
CA GLY A 100 31.38 4.96 -9.54
C GLY A 100 31.49 4.63 -11.03
N SER A 101 32.41 5.26 -11.76
CA SER A 101 32.63 4.94 -13.17
C SER A 101 33.15 3.51 -13.42
N ILE A 102 33.84 2.90 -12.44
CA ILE A 102 34.38 1.53 -12.55
C ILE A 102 33.28 0.49 -12.32
N PHE A 103 32.37 0.73 -11.39
CA PHE A 103 31.41 -0.29 -10.95
C PHE A 103 29.98 -0.03 -11.41
N MET A 104 29.64 1.21 -11.78
CA MET A 104 28.34 1.61 -12.30
C MET A 104 28.45 1.84 -13.79
N SER A 105 27.46 1.38 -14.55
CA SER A 105 27.35 1.62 -16.01
C SER A 105 28.45 1.00 -16.90
N GLN A 106 29.18 -0.01 -16.42
CA GLN A 106 30.12 -0.79 -17.25
C GLN A 106 29.43 -1.88 -18.09
N ASP A 107 28.29 -2.37 -17.61
CA ASP A 107 27.53 -3.42 -18.27
C ASP A 107 26.04 -3.07 -18.33
N ARG A 108 25.31 -3.76 -19.21
CA ARG A 108 23.87 -3.53 -19.44
C ARG A 108 23.00 -3.91 -18.23
N LEU A 109 23.52 -4.75 -17.33
CA LEU A 109 22.78 -5.22 -16.17
C LEU A 109 22.86 -4.19 -15.03
N ASN A 110 24.00 -3.50 -14.88
CA ASN A 110 24.27 -2.45 -13.90
C ASN A 110 23.80 -2.83 -12.50
N VAL A 111 24.24 -4.01 -12.06
CA VAL A 111 23.74 -4.72 -10.86
C VAL A 111 23.72 -3.82 -9.62
N ILE A 112 24.79 -3.06 -9.40
CA ILE A 112 24.96 -2.21 -8.22
C ILE A 112 23.92 -1.10 -8.19
N GLN A 113 23.70 -0.41 -9.31
CA GLN A 113 22.66 0.61 -9.43
C GLN A 113 21.26 0.00 -9.28
N GLN A 114 21.01 -1.15 -9.90
CA GLN A 114 19.71 -1.81 -9.84
C GLN A 114 19.32 -2.26 -8.43
N TYR A 115 20.27 -2.83 -7.68
CA TYR A 115 20.05 -3.17 -6.27
C TYR A 115 19.83 -1.91 -5.43
N HIS A 116 20.63 -0.86 -5.66
CA HIS A 116 20.44 0.40 -4.95
C HIS A 116 19.02 0.95 -5.14
N ASP A 117 18.56 1.05 -6.38
CA ASP A 117 17.27 1.63 -6.73
C ASP A 117 16.10 0.77 -6.24
N SER A 118 16.27 -0.56 -6.24
CA SER A 118 15.27 -1.48 -5.70
C SER A 118 15.11 -1.32 -4.19
N MET A 119 16.22 -1.23 -3.45
CA MET A 119 16.21 -1.00 -2.00
C MET A 119 15.67 0.39 -1.65
N LEU A 120 16.05 1.42 -2.40
CA LEU A 120 15.50 2.77 -2.27
C LEU A 120 14.00 2.81 -2.58
N SER A 121 13.54 2.00 -3.55
CA SER A 121 12.11 1.86 -3.86
C SER A 121 11.31 1.31 -2.68
N VAL A 122 11.86 0.36 -1.91
CA VAL A 122 11.20 -0.16 -0.71
C VAL A 122 11.04 0.93 0.35
N TRP A 123 12.10 1.70 0.61
CA TRP A 123 12.07 2.82 1.56
C TRP A 123 11.07 3.91 1.17
N THR A 124 11.06 4.30 -0.11
CA THR A 124 10.19 5.35 -0.65
C THR A 124 8.73 4.92 -0.73
N LYS A 125 8.43 3.69 -1.16
CA LYS A 125 7.06 3.13 -1.15
C LYS A 125 6.49 3.01 0.26
N GLY A 126 7.34 2.74 1.25
CA GLY A 126 6.95 2.76 2.67
C GLY A 126 6.71 4.16 3.22
N ASN A 127 6.96 5.21 2.43
CA ASN A 127 6.97 6.61 2.85
C ASN A 127 7.73 6.81 4.18
N CYS A 128 8.85 6.08 4.35
CA CYS A 128 9.54 6.00 5.63
C CYS A 128 10.13 7.35 6.06
N ASN A 129 10.41 8.25 5.12
CA ASN A 129 10.86 9.60 5.43
C ASN A 129 9.88 10.36 6.33
N ASP A 130 8.57 10.10 6.22
CA ASP A 130 7.54 10.79 7.01
C ASP A 130 7.44 10.29 8.46
N CYS A 131 8.04 9.15 8.79
CA CYS A 131 8.18 8.71 10.18
C CYS A 131 9.18 9.60 10.96
N PHE A 132 10.06 10.33 10.27
CA PHE A 132 11.20 11.03 10.88
C PHE A 132 11.23 12.54 10.61
N GLU A 133 12.01 13.21 11.44
CA GLU A 133 12.58 14.53 11.22
C GLU A 133 14.07 14.35 10.88
N TRP A 134 14.50 14.91 9.75
CA TRP A 134 15.85 14.73 9.23
C TRP A 134 16.71 15.97 9.51
N SER A 135 17.85 15.78 10.16
CA SER A 135 18.84 16.83 10.41
C SER A 135 20.23 16.30 10.09
N ASN A 136 20.92 16.85 9.09
CA ASN A 136 22.29 16.47 8.72
C ASN A 136 22.55 14.95 8.73
N LYS A 137 21.69 14.19 8.03
CA LYS A 137 21.70 12.70 7.93
C LYS A 137 21.29 11.92 9.18
N THR A 138 21.05 12.59 10.30
CA THR A 138 20.43 11.96 11.47
C THR A 138 18.92 11.94 11.31
N ALA A 139 18.33 10.76 11.53
CA ALA A 139 16.90 10.56 11.54
C ALA A 139 16.40 10.47 12.98
N THR A 140 15.60 11.43 13.39
CA THR A 140 14.94 11.43 14.71
C THR A 140 13.46 11.12 14.51
N ILE A 141 12.88 10.25 15.33
CA ILE A 141 11.46 9.89 15.21
C ILE A 141 10.61 11.15 15.41
N ARG A 142 9.70 11.42 14.48
CA ARG A 142 8.80 12.58 14.52
C ARG A 142 7.89 12.48 15.75
N ASN A 143 7.61 13.61 16.40
CA ASN A 143 6.74 13.64 17.58
C ASN A 143 5.34 13.03 17.33
N SER A 144 4.80 13.19 16.11
CA SER A 144 3.52 12.58 15.71
C SER A 144 3.59 11.05 15.66
N THR A 145 4.70 10.49 15.19
CA THR A 145 4.94 9.03 15.13
C THR A 145 5.02 8.45 16.54
N THR A 146 5.80 9.08 17.42
CA THR A 146 5.89 8.71 18.84
C THR A 146 4.52 8.76 19.53
N LYS A 147 3.75 9.83 19.27
CA LYS A 147 2.39 9.98 19.82
C LYS A 147 1.44 8.90 19.31
N PHE A 148 1.51 8.56 18.02
CA PHE A 148 0.71 7.48 17.43
C PHE A 148 1.01 6.16 18.14
N PHE A 149 2.28 5.79 18.26
CA PHE A 149 2.64 4.50 18.86
C PHE A 149 2.35 4.43 20.35
N LYS A 150 2.36 5.56 21.07
CA LYS A 150 1.87 5.63 22.44
C LYS A 150 0.38 5.28 22.54
N LEU A 151 -0.46 5.86 21.68
CA LEU A 151 -1.91 5.57 21.63
C LEU A 151 -2.19 4.13 21.16
N PHE A 152 -1.45 3.66 20.16
CA PHE A 152 -1.53 2.29 19.66
C PHE A 152 -1.21 1.28 20.77
N ASN A 153 -0.08 1.46 21.48
CA ASN A 153 0.32 0.58 22.56
C ASN A 153 -0.72 0.58 23.69
N ALA A 154 -1.25 1.75 24.09
CA ALA A 154 -2.32 1.83 25.08
C ALA A 154 -3.62 1.13 24.64
N THR A 155 -3.95 1.20 23.34
CA THR A 155 -5.12 0.53 22.78
C THR A 155 -4.94 -0.99 22.81
N MET A 156 -3.78 -1.48 22.35
CA MET A 156 -3.47 -2.92 22.35
C MET A 156 -3.39 -3.47 23.78
N ASP A 157 -2.79 -2.73 24.71
CA ASP A 157 -2.70 -3.11 26.11
C ASP A 157 -4.09 -3.24 26.76
N CYS A 158 -5.00 -2.29 26.48
CA CYS A 158 -6.40 -2.39 26.92
C CYS A 158 -7.08 -3.65 26.36
N ILE A 159 -6.90 -3.92 25.06
CA ILE A 159 -7.50 -5.09 24.41
C ILE A 159 -6.97 -6.38 25.01
N LEU A 160 -5.64 -6.51 25.16
CA LEU A 160 -4.99 -7.69 25.71
C LEU A 160 -5.40 -7.93 27.18
N THR A 161 -5.44 -6.88 27.99
CA THR A 161 -5.83 -6.96 29.41
C THR A 161 -7.26 -7.47 29.60
N ASN A 162 -8.16 -7.17 28.67
CA ASN A 162 -9.57 -7.58 28.76
C ASN A 162 -9.89 -8.79 27.86
N MET A 163 -8.90 -9.39 27.19
CA MET A 163 -9.12 -10.41 26.16
C MET A 163 -9.78 -11.70 26.69
N ASP A 164 -9.54 -12.04 27.96
CA ASP A 164 -10.16 -13.18 28.64
C ASP A 164 -11.62 -12.94 29.03
N SER A 165 -12.11 -11.70 28.91
CA SER A 165 -13.51 -11.35 29.12
C SER A 165 -14.34 -11.57 27.85
N ASP A 166 -15.67 -11.46 27.98
CA ASP A 166 -16.56 -11.40 26.81
C ASP A 166 -16.10 -10.27 25.86
N LYS A 167 -16.09 -10.55 24.55
CA LYS A 167 -15.75 -9.59 23.49
C LYS A 167 -16.51 -8.27 23.65
N HIS A 168 -17.76 -8.32 24.10
CA HIS A 168 -18.57 -7.11 24.35
C HIS A 168 -17.94 -6.20 25.41
N ILE A 169 -17.39 -6.79 26.48
CA ILE A 169 -16.75 -6.05 27.58
C ILE A 169 -15.46 -5.38 27.09
N VAL A 170 -14.70 -6.05 26.21
CA VAL A 170 -13.51 -5.46 25.57
C VAL A 170 -13.90 -4.22 24.76
N CYS A 171 -14.94 -4.33 23.94
CA CYS A 171 -15.42 -3.22 23.12
C CYS A 171 -15.84 -2.03 23.98
N GLU A 172 -16.57 -2.26 25.07
CA GLU A 172 -17.05 -1.21 25.96
C GLU A 172 -15.90 -0.49 26.68
N LYS A 173 -15.00 -1.25 27.30
CA LYS A 173 -13.89 -0.69 28.09
C LYS A 173 -12.85 0.02 27.22
N CYS A 174 -12.55 -0.52 26.05
CA CYS A 174 -11.49 0.01 25.19
C CYS A 174 -12.00 0.99 24.11
N MET A 175 -13.31 1.23 24.00
CA MET A 175 -13.90 2.11 22.97
C MET A 175 -13.25 3.49 22.97
N GLN A 176 -13.13 4.12 24.14
CA GLN A 176 -12.64 5.50 24.24
C GLN A 176 -11.19 5.62 23.75
N ILE A 177 -10.32 4.69 24.15
CA ILE A 177 -8.90 4.70 23.74
C ILE A 177 -8.77 4.40 22.24
N TYR A 178 -9.55 3.44 21.72
CA TYR A 178 -9.61 3.15 20.30
C TYR A 178 -10.06 4.35 19.46
N VAL A 179 -11.11 5.06 19.90
CA VAL A 179 -11.61 6.27 19.21
C VAL A 179 -10.54 7.36 19.20
N GLN A 180 -9.85 7.59 20.32
CA GLN A 180 -8.74 8.55 20.37
C GLN A 180 -7.60 8.21 19.40
N LEU A 181 -7.25 6.93 19.26
CA LEU A 181 -6.27 6.47 18.28
C LEU A 181 -6.75 6.73 16.85
N ASP A 182 -8.00 6.37 16.53
CA ASP A 182 -8.57 6.54 15.18
C ASP A 182 -8.70 8.01 14.79
N GLU A 183 -9.12 8.88 15.72
CA GLU A 183 -9.17 10.32 15.52
C GLU A 183 -7.78 10.90 15.32
N PHE A 184 -6.79 10.51 16.13
CA PHE A 184 -5.43 10.97 15.95
C PHE A 184 -4.86 10.53 14.59
N TYR A 185 -5.06 9.27 14.19
CA TYR A 185 -4.65 8.79 12.87
C TYR A 185 -5.27 9.60 11.73
N LYS A 186 -6.55 9.98 11.83
CA LYS A 186 -7.21 10.86 10.84
C LYS A 186 -6.56 12.24 10.75
N THR A 187 -5.97 12.77 11.83
CA THR A 187 -5.22 14.04 11.77
C THR A 187 -3.87 13.94 11.06
N LEU A 188 -3.29 12.73 10.99
CA LEU A 188 -2.01 12.50 10.31
C LEU A 188 -2.17 12.41 8.79
N SER A 189 -3.36 12.03 8.32
CA SER A 189 -3.62 11.96 6.89
C SER A 189 -4.14 13.29 6.35
N LYS A 190 -3.53 13.76 5.26
CA LYS A 190 -4.02 14.93 4.51
C LYS A 190 -5.30 14.62 3.73
N ASP A 191 -5.57 13.34 3.47
CA ASP A 191 -6.81 12.87 2.87
C ASP A 191 -7.71 12.21 3.91
N LYS A 192 -9.01 12.44 3.80
CA LYS A 192 -10.03 11.78 4.64
C LYS A 192 -10.00 10.24 4.54
N ILE A 193 -9.26 9.69 3.57
CA ILE A 193 -9.15 8.27 3.25
C ILE A 193 -7.86 7.63 3.83
N GLY A 194 -6.84 8.40 4.25
CA GLY A 194 -5.68 7.83 4.93
C GLY A 194 -4.41 7.56 4.09
N VAL A 195 -4.35 7.96 2.81
CA VAL A 195 -3.51 7.26 1.83
C VAL A 195 -2.20 7.94 1.45
N ASP A 196 -2.07 9.27 1.50
CA ASP A 196 -1.01 9.86 0.63
C ASP A 196 0.28 10.34 1.35
N CYS A 197 0.33 10.49 2.68
CA CYS A 197 1.54 10.98 3.37
C CYS A 197 1.79 10.41 4.78
N VAL A 198 1.38 9.17 5.06
CA VAL A 198 1.63 8.54 6.36
C VAL A 198 2.63 7.40 6.17
N CYS A 199 3.62 7.28 7.05
CA CYS A 199 4.59 6.20 6.93
C CYS A 199 3.96 4.83 7.19
N MET A 200 4.48 3.81 6.51
CA MET A 200 3.85 2.49 6.43
C MET A 200 3.74 1.78 7.78
N ASP A 201 4.70 1.98 8.69
CA ASP A 201 4.66 1.43 10.05
C ASP A 201 3.37 1.86 10.80
N ILE A 202 2.96 3.13 10.64
CA ILE A 202 1.72 3.67 11.21
C ILE A 202 0.50 3.08 10.49
N VAL A 203 0.52 3.05 9.16
CA VAL A 203 -0.59 2.55 8.33
C VAL A 203 -0.90 1.08 8.63
N ASP A 204 0.11 0.22 8.66
CA ASP A 204 -0.04 -1.21 8.95
C ASP A 204 -0.54 -1.44 10.39
N SER A 205 0.01 -0.70 11.36
CA SER A 205 -0.43 -0.77 12.76
C SER A 205 -1.90 -0.35 12.92
N MET A 206 -2.33 0.71 12.24
CA MET A 206 -3.73 1.15 12.27
C MET A 206 -4.65 0.16 11.56
N ASN A 207 -4.25 -0.36 10.40
CA ASN A 207 -5.03 -1.36 9.66
C ASN A 207 -5.19 -2.66 10.45
N THR A 208 -4.12 -3.11 11.11
CA THR A 208 -4.14 -4.26 12.00
C THR A 208 -5.08 -4.02 13.17
N THR A 209 -4.98 -2.85 13.82
CA THR A 209 -5.87 -2.44 14.92
C THR A 209 -7.33 -2.45 14.49
N ARG A 210 -7.66 -1.85 13.34
CA ARG A 210 -9.02 -1.85 12.78
C ARG A 210 -9.52 -3.26 12.46
N SER A 211 -8.65 -4.13 11.95
CA SER A 211 -8.98 -5.54 11.68
C SER A 211 -9.31 -6.30 12.97
N ILE A 212 -8.50 -6.13 14.02
CA ILE A 212 -8.76 -6.70 15.35
C ILE A 212 -10.09 -6.19 15.89
N TRP A 213 -10.29 -4.87 15.89
CA TRP A 213 -11.49 -4.21 16.41
C TRP A 213 -12.77 -4.65 15.70
N SER A 214 -12.77 -4.64 14.37
CA SER A 214 -13.96 -4.89 13.56
C SER A 214 -14.23 -6.37 13.30
N LYS A 215 -13.21 -7.16 12.93
CA LYS A 215 -13.39 -8.56 12.50
C LYS A 215 -13.20 -9.56 13.64
N THR A 216 -12.20 -9.34 14.49
CA THR A 216 -11.86 -10.30 15.55
C THR A 216 -12.80 -10.14 16.76
N LEU A 217 -12.99 -8.89 17.18
CA LEU A 217 -13.81 -8.52 18.33
C LEU A 217 -15.27 -8.19 17.97
N ASN A 218 -15.58 -7.92 16.70
CA ASN A 218 -16.93 -7.53 16.24
C ASN A 218 -17.50 -6.27 16.92
N CYS A 219 -16.65 -5.35 17.38
CA CYS A 219 -17.06 -4.15 18.12
C CYS A 219 -17.91 -3.18 17.29
N CYS A 220 -17.85 -3.26 15.96
CA CYS A 220 -18.69 -2.44 15.07
C CYS A 220 -20.18 -2.81 15.14
N ASN A 221 -20.53 -4.04 15.53
CA ASN A 221 -21.94 -4.48 15.59
C ASN A 221 -22.72 -3.80 16.71
N LEU A 222 -22.06 -3.27 17.73
CA LEU A 222 -22.70 -2.50 18.80
C LEU A 222 -23.42 -1.25 18.27
N ARG A 223 -23.01 -0.73 17.09
CA ARG A 223 -23.65 0.40 16.40
C ARG A 223 -24.85 0.04 15.53
N ARG A 224 -25.29 -1.24 15.45
CA ARG A 224 -26.48 -1.60 14.66
C ARG A 224 -27.80 -1.18 15.30
N THR A 225 -27.86 -1.02 16.62
CA THR A 225 -29.08 -0.61 17.34
C THR A 225 -29.65 0.74 16.88
N PRO A 226 -28.87 1.82 16.66
CA PRO A 226 -29.40 3.09 16.13
C PRO A 226 -29.83 3.03 14.66
N GLU A 227 -29.28 2.12 13.85
CA GLU A 227 -29.66 1.97 12.43
C GLU A 227 -31.09 1.44 12.27
N VAL A 228 -31.49 0.49 13.12
CA VAL A 228 -32.86 -0.05 13.14
C VAL A 228 -33.88 1.04 13.50
N VAL A 229 -33.57 1.86 14.51
CA VAL A 229 -34.43 2.98 14.92
C VAL A 229 -34.57 4.00 13.79
N PHE A 230 -33.48 4.32 13.10
CA PHE A 230 -33.50 5.22 11.94
C PHE A 230 -34.41 4.69 10.83
N LEU A 231 -34.27 3.41 10.45
CA LEU A 231 -35.11 2.79 9.42
C LEU A 231 -36.61 2.83 9.77
N LEU A 232 -36.96 2.59 11.04
CA LEU A 232 -38.34 2.69 11.51
C LEU A 232 -38.88 4.12 11.39
N CYS A 233 -38.10 5.12 11.80
CA CYS A 233 -38.48 6.52 11.67
C CYS A 233 -38.66 6.94 10.19
N THR A 234 -37.74 6.55 9.32
CA THR A 234 -37.83 6.85 7.88
C THR A 234 -39.05 6.18 7.25
N ALA A 235 -39.36 4.94 7.61
CA ALA A 235 -40.55 4.23 7.13
C ALA A 235 -41.85 4.93 7.56
N LEU A 236 -41.94 5.38 8.82
CA LEU A 236 -43.09 6.14 9.32
C LEU A 236 -43.27 7.46 8.56
N ILE A 237 -42.18 8.21 8.35
CA ILE A 237 -42.22 9.47 7.62
C ILE A 237 -42.62 9.25 6.16
N ALA A 238 -42.11 8.20 5.51
CA ALA A 238 -42.47 7.85 4.14
C ALA A 238 -43.93 7.40 4.00
N PHE A 239 -44.56 6.89 5.07
CA PHE A 239 -45.96 6.48 5.08
C PHE A 239 -46.95 7.63 5.31
N LEU A 240 -46.50 8.75 5.91
CA LEU A 240 -47.35 9.92 6.19
C LEU A 240 -48.03 10.51 4.93
N PRO A 241 -47.35 10.69 3.77
CA PRO A 241 -48.00 11.15 2.55
C PRO A 241 -49.08 10.20 2.04
N ILE A 242 -48.85 8.89 2.13
CA ILE A 242 -49.82 7.86 1.72
C ILE A 242 -51.07 7.97 2.60
N LEU A 243 -50.89 8.04 3.91
CA LEU A 243 -51.99 8.26 4.84
C LEU A 243 -52.73 9.57 4.55
N PHE A 244 -52.02 10.66 4.28
CA PHE A 244 -52.63 11.94 3.93
C PHE A 244 -53.50 11.84 2.67
N TYR A 245 -53.04 11.18 1.61
CA TYR A 245 -53.85 11.01 0.40
C TYR A 245 -55.04 10.07 0.63
N LEU A 246 -54.90 9.04 1.46
CA LEU A 246 -56.00 8.16 1.83
C LEU A 246 -57.05 8.92 2.67
N THR A 247 -56.63 9.73 3.66
CA THR A 247 -57.57 10.53 4.47
C THR A 247 -58.28 11.58 3.64
N VAL A 248 -57.59 12.25 2.71
CA VAL A 248 -58.25 13.18 1.77
C VAL A 248 -59.25 12.44 0.87
N ARG A 249 -58.94 11.23 0.42
CA ARG A 249 -59.84 10.45 -0.45
C ARG A 249 -61.08 9.92 0.27
N PHE A 250 -60.93 9.44 1.50
CA PHE A 250 -62.01 8.77 2.23
C PHE A 250 -62.74 9.68 3.24
N CYS A 251 -62.06 10.68 3.80
CA CYS A 251 -62.59 11.61 4.80
C CYS A 251 -62.69 13.06 4.28
N GLY A 252 -62.25 13.34 3.05
CA GLY A 252 -62.48 14.63 2.42
C GLY A 252 -63.98 14.88 2.26
N PRO A 253 -64.47 16.12 2.45
CA PRO A 253 -65.87 16.41 2.24
C PRO A 253 -66.23 16.00 0.80
N ILE A 254 -67.30 15.22 0.66
CA ILE A 254 -68.03 15.15 -0.61
C ILE A 254 -68.36 16.61 -0.89
N LYS A 255 -67.58 17.26 -1.78
CA LYS A 255 -67.96 18.57 -2.27
C LYS A 255 -69.27 18.29 -2.99
N ASP A 256 -70.38 18.64 -2.35
CA ASP A 256 -71.66 18.78 -3.03
C ASP A 256 -71.35 19.62 -4.25
N LEU A 257 -71.34 18.96 -5.41
CA LEU A 257 -71.05 19.61 -6.67
C LEU A 257 -72.08 20.73 -6.76
N PRO A 258 -71.70 22.03 -6.78
CA PRO A 258 -72.70 23.07 -6.93
C PRO A 258 -73.49 22.72 -8.19
N ASN A 259 -74.81 22.60 -8.06
CA ASN A 259 -75.75 22.16 -9.11
C ASN A 259 -75.67 22.97 -10.42
N VAL A 260 -74.74 23.90 -10.53
CA VAL A 260 -74.49 24.83 -11.63
C VAL A 260 -73.84 24.16 -12.85
N LEU A 261 -73.19 22.99 -12.73
CA LEU A 261 -72.68 22.25 -13.90
C LEU A 261 -73.61 21.13 -14.38
N LYS A 262 -74.87 21.10 -13.91
CA LYS A 262 -75.90 20.14 -14.38
C LYS A 262 -76.68 20.63 -15.60
N GLN A 263 -76.14 21.57 -16.38
CA GLN A 263 -76.64 21.84 -17.72
C GLN A 263 -75.73 21.14 -18.72
N SER A 264 -76.09 19.89 -19.08
CA SER A 264 -75.37 19.19 -20.13
C SER A 264 -75.53 19.97 -21.45
N ARG A 265 -74.42 20.30 -22.10
CA ARG A 265 -74.40 20.91 -23.44
C ARG A 265 -75.22 20.10 -24.46
N PHE A 266 -75.43 18.81 -24.18
CA PHE A 266 -76.30 17.91 -24.93
C PHE A 266 -77.77 18.35 -24.93
N LYS A 267 -78.30 18.85 -23.80
CA LYS A 267 -79.68 19.34 -23.71
C LYS A 267 -79.88 20.64 -24.53
N GLN A 268 -78.86 21.51 -24.57
CA GLN A 268 -78.86 22.71 -25.41
C GLN A 268 -78.78 22.37 -26.91
N SER A 269 -78.04 21.32 -27.29
CA SER A 269 -77.96 20.85 -28.68
C SER A 269 -79.29 20.28 -29.18
N ILE A 270 -79.97 19.45 -28.37
CA ILE A 270 -81.29 18.90 -28.71
C ILE A 270 -82.34 20.00 -28.88
N LEU A 271 -82.38 20.99 -27.99
CA LEU A 271 -83.34 22.10 -28.09
C LEU A 271 -83.11 22.96 -29.35
N ARG A 272 -81.85 23.16 -29.76
CA ARG A 272 -81.55 23.84 -31.04
C ARG A 272 -82.01 23.03 -32.25
N THR A 273 -81.80 21.72 -32.25
CA THR A 273 -82.23 20.84 -33.35
C THR A 273 -83.76 20.76 -33.46
N ILE A 274 -84.48 20.76 -32.34
CA ILE A 274 -85.95 20.77 -32.34
C ILE A 274 -86.51 22.09 -32.86
N ASN A 275 -85.96 23.24 -32.46
CA ASN A 275 -86.40 24.54 -32.98
C ASN A 275 -86.11 24.72 -34.47
N SER A 276 -85.00 24.17 -34.98
CA SER A 276 -84.68 24.18 -36.42
C SER A 276 -85.64 23.37 -37.28
N ARG A 277 -86.31 22.34 -36.73
CA ARG A 277 -87.30 21.52 -37.46
C ARG A 277 -88.73 22.07 -37.42
N ARG A 278 -88.98 23.11 -36.62
CA ARG A 278 -90.31 23.72 -36.47
C ARG A 278 -90.50 24.97 -37.33
N SER A 279 -89.45 25.41 -38.03
CA SER A 279 -89.44 26.54 -38.95
C SER A 279 -89.29 26.11 -40.42
N SER A 280 -89.86 24.97 -40.79
CA SER A 280 -89.93 24.43 -42.15
C SER A 280 -91.33 23.89 -42.42
#